data_AF-A0A178VJR8-F1
#
_entry.id   AF-A0A178VJR8-F1
#
_cell.length_a   1.000
_cell.length_b   1.000
_cell.length_c   1.000
_cell.angle_alpha   90.00
_cell.angle_beta   90.00
_cell.angle_gamma   90.00
#
_symmetry.space_group_name_H-M   'P 1'
#
loop_
_entity.id
_entity.type
_entity.pdbx_description
1 polymer ?
#
loop_
_entity_poly.entity_id
_entity_poly.type
_entity_poly.pdbx_seq_one_letter_code
_entity_poly.pdbx_strand_id
1 'polypeptide(L)'
;MEEELIRRSEPESLVSVTVARFMSTLLSARPKKLRESISRLTPDSQKGVSGSIDEALWFLEKCVIDAAERDEAMSEILVPIIEHTLRFKDSKHGNPAMILLNWLFQDEVLFQAVSRNLSNIILRNEDRFLALGWCLLIRRLVECEDTGDQGFWHGIREKHSMFVEIVSSCVPHLLMIVRNGSILQDGYEVPSRLSLSAADCLLSITGALAKRDNTLINRPKSPTITGSHQPVALTPNISEKKKKPTSLPEDSNIETNCILWNHMEDLTRLVQCLFAWNRKTRLLHAKGLSQVLKWLEELKEHHGGSQKEAGTEVSMGGALLLSSCWKHYSVLLHMEDQKFSKISKELLEQYLSGIKYYSESYPQGCSDTKNGGIETQKFFLNCLCLLLGRFEGKKFESILSEYGMKLVPILLHQLRSNNEEISEGVVAIFKAVFFKLQSQSGDSFSDTMCMDVVIPSLLHLLDERDGAAKAVSVLLADYCSKNAGNSCLSEILQRLASGTTVQRLNSLDVISEVILMSKDSFPSHIPWKEIADCLLKCLDDEETCICKQTSELLKSIEPSFVLPNLVNLIYAPNGKVQSSATETLLGVLKHHKEDFDVICMLLTSLSNIQALDTAESNGHSTEGIWLLISLP
;
A
#
# COMPACT_ATOMS: atom_id res chain seq x y z
N MET A 1 50.20 -11.51 -15.52
CA MET A 1 50.17 -12.19 -14.22
C MET A 1 48.78 -11.97 -13.63
N GLU A 2 47.68 -12.57 -14.06
CA GLU A 2 47.44 -13.86 -14.73
C GLU A 2 48.33 -14.98 -14.21
N GLU A 3 47.93 -15.53 -13.06
CA GLU A 3 48.06 -16.94 -12.69
C GLU A 3 47.20 -17.21 -11.43
N GLU A 4 46.02 -17.78 -11.67
CA GLU A 4 45.71 -19.12 -11.16
C GLU A 4 45.52 -19.33 -9.64
N LEU A 5 44.43 -18.76 -9.10
CA LEU A 5 43.78 -19.25 -7.86
C LEU A 5 42.89 -20.45 -8.21
N ILE A 6 43.52 -21.60 -8.45
CA ILE A 6 42.84 -22.90 -8.54
C ILE A 6 42.22 -23.20 -7.17
N ARG A 7 40.89 -23.17 -7.11
CA ARG A 7 40.09 -23.88 -6.11
C ARG A 7 40.57 -25.34 -6.12
N ARG A 8 41.16 -25.80 -5.01
CA ARG A 8 41.31 -27.24 -4.75
C ARG A 8 39.92 -27.84 -4.60
N SER A 9 39.39 -28.43 -5.67
CA SER A 9 38.25 -29.35 -5.61
C SER A 9 38.74 -30.70 -5.11
N GLU A 10 38.06 -31.26 -4.12
CA GLU A 10 38.17 -32.68 -3.77
C GLU A 10 37.80 -33.54 -4.99
N PRO A 11 38.30 -34.79 -5.10
CA PRO A 11 37.99 -35.64 -6.24
C PRO A 11 36.48 -35.90 -6.29
N GLU A 12 35.82 -35.39 -7.34
CA GLU A 12 34.41 -35.64 -7.62
C GLU A 12 34.18 -37.16 -7.65
N SER A 13 33.33 -37.67 -6.76
CA SER A 13 33.00 -39.09 -6.74
C SER A 13 32.33 -39.46 -8.07
N LEU A 14 32.60 -40.67 -8.57
CA LEU A 14 32.02 -41.17 -9.83
C LEU A 14 30.47 -41.20 -9.78
N VAL A 15 29.90 -41.21 -8.57
CA VAL A 15 28.46 -41.08 -8.30
C VAL A 15 27.99 -39.65 -8.52
N SER A 16 28.71 -38.64 -8.03
CA SER A 16 28.36 -37.21 -8.19
C SER A 16 28.32 -36.78 -9.66
N VAL A 17 29.31 -37.22 -10.46
CA VAL A 17 29.34 -37.01 -11.92
C VAL A 17 28.15 -37.67 -12.62
N THR A 18 27.76 -38.85 -12.14
CA THR A 18 26.62 -39.60 -12.70
C THR A 18 25.29 -38.91 -12.36
N VAL A 19 25.11 -38.46 -11.12
CA VAL A 19 23.96 -37.65 -10.68
C VAL A 19 23.83 -36.38 -11.51
N ALA A 20 24.93 -35.62 -11.68
CA ALA A 20 24.93 -34.39 -12.46
C ALA A 20 24.49 -34.63 -13.92
N ARG A 21 24.98 -35.69 -14.56
CA ARG A 21 24.59 -36.07 -15.93
C ARG A 21 23.10 -36.40 -16.04
N PHE A 22 22.57 -37.19 -15.11
CA PHE A 22 21.15 -37.55 -15.13
C PHE A 22 20.24 -36.36 -14.81
N MET A 23 20.61 -35.51 -13.85
CA MET A 23 19.89 -34.27 -13.56
C MET A 23 19.85 -33.32 -14.75
N SER A 24 20.97 -33.20 -15.49
CA SER A 24 21.01 -32.43 -16.73
C SER A 24 20.05 -33.00 -17.79
N THR A 25 20.01 -34.33 -17.96
CA THR A 25 19.07 -35.00 -18.89
C THR A 25 17.61 -34.74 -18.52
N LEU A 26 17.26 -34.84 -17.24
CA LEU A 26 15.89 -34.65 -16.76
C LEU A 26 15.43 -33.20 -16.85
N LEU A 27 16.28 -32.26 -16.42
CA LEU A 27 15.94 -30.84 -16.40
C LEU A 27 15.92 -30.23 -17.80
N SER A 28 16.71 -30.75 -18.75
CA SER A 28 16.66 -30.34 -20.16
C SER A 28 15.57 -31.04 -20.98
N ALA A 29 14.86 -32.03 -20.41
CA ALA A 29 13.82 -32.77 -21.12
C ALA A 29 12.62 -31.89 -21.48
N ARG A 30 12.00 -32.18 -22.62
CA ARG A 30 10.74 -31.53 -23.00
C ARG A 30 9.65 -31.94 -22.00
N PRO A 31 8.87 -30.99 -21.42
CA PRO A 31 7.88 -31.27 -20.39
C PRO A 31 6.91 -32.41 -20.73
N LYS A 32 6.37 -32.45 -21.95
CA LYS A 32 5.48 -33.53 -22.40
C LYS A 32 6.15 -34.91 -22.38
N LYS A 33 7.39 -35.01 -22.85
CA LYS A 33 8.16 -36.27 -22.85
C LYS A 33 8.44 -36.74 -21.43
N LEU A 34 8.80 -35.81 -20.55
CA LEU A 34 9.04 -36.10 -19.13
C LEU A 34 7.76 -36.64 -18.45
N ARG A 35 6.60 -36.02 -18.72
CA ARG A 35 5.31 -36.49 -18.21
C ARG A 35 4.96 -37.89 -18.70
N GLU A 36 5.12 -38.15 -20.01
CA GLU A 36 4.89 -39.46 -20.60
C GLU A 36 5.82 -40.53 -20.02
N SER A 37 7.10 -40.21 -19.83
CA SER A 37 8.06 -41.11 -19.18
C SER A 37 7.65 -41.44 -17.74
N ILE A 38 7.30 -40.44 -16.92
CA ILE A 38 6.80 -40.66 -15.55
C ILE A 38 5.56 -41.57 -15.56
N SER A 39 4.62 -41.37 -16.48
CA SER A 39 3.41 -42.22 -16.56
C SER A 39 3.67 -43.67 -16.97
N ARG A 40 4.82 -43.94 -17.61
CA ARG A 40 5.24 -45.27 -18.04
C ARG A 40 6.16 -45.96 -17.02
N LEU A 41 6.64 -45.26 -16.00
CA LEU A 41 7.44 -45.86 -14.94
C LEU A 41 6.59 -46.85 -14.16
N THR A 42 6.82 -48.14 -14.42
CA THR A 42 6.32 -49.23 -13.60
C THR A 42 7.48 -49.87 -12.84
N PRO A 43 7.26 -50.36 -11.61
CA PRO A 43 8.30 -50.98 -10.77
C PRO A 43 9.06 -52.12 -11.46
N ASP A 44 8.44 -52.78 -12.44
CA ASP A 44 8.97 -53.96 -13.15
C ASP A 44 9.70 -53.65 -14.47
N SER A 45 9.83 -52.38 -14.86
CA SER A 45 10.41 -51.99 -16.17
C SER A 45 11.95 -51.92 -16.19
N GLN A 46 12.65 -52.96 -15.74
CA GLN A 46 14.13 -52.99 -15.62
C GLN A 46 14.93 -53.02 -16.95
N LYS A 47 14.31 -52.80 -18.11
CA LYS A 47 15.01 -52.88 -19.42
C LYS A 47 14.77 -51.63 -20.27
N GLY A 48 15.43 -50.54 -19.88
CA GLY A 48 15.55 -49.32 -20.68
C GLY A 48 16.89 -49.21 -21.41
N VAL A 49 16.90 -48.48 -22.53
CA VAL A 49 18.10 -48.11 -23.29
C VAL A 49 18.94 -47.12 -22.48
N SER A 50 20.27 -47.33 -22.42
CA SER A 50 21.20 -46.47 -21.69
C SER A 50 21.17 -45.03 -22.24
N GLY A 51 21.05 -44.04 -21.37
CA GLY A 51 20.94 -42.61 -21.67
C GLY A 51 19.50 -42.10 -21.89
N SER A 52 18.47 -42.89 -21.61
CA SER A 52 17.06 -42.48 -21.76
C SER A 52 16.53 -41.69 -20.55
N ILE A 53 15.46 -40.91 -20.76
CA ILE A 53 14.76 -40.18 -19.68
C ILE A 53 14.25 -41.17 -18.61
N ASP A 54 13.83 -42.37 -19.03
CA ASP A 54 13.30 -43.40 -18.15
C ASP A 54 14.39 -43.93 -17.19
N GLU A 55 15.60 -44.19 -17.69
CA GLU A 55 16.75 -44.57 -16.85
C GLU A 55 17.13 -43.45 -15.88
N ALA A 56 17.12 -42.20 -16.35
CA ALA A 56 17.44 -41.05 -15.53
C ALA A 56 16.43 -40.84 -14.38
N LEU A 57 15.13 -41.08 -14.64
CA LEU A 57 14.07 -41.02 -13.63
C LEU A 57 14.23 -42.14 -12.58
N TRP A 58 14.49 -43.38 -13.02
CA TRP A 58 14.70 -44.49 -12.08
C TRP A 58 15.94 -44.28 -11.21
N PHE A 59 17.02 -43.77 -11.80
CA PHE A 59 18.22 -43.41 -11.05
C PHE A 59 17.94 -42.30 -10.03
N LEU A 60 17.18 -41.27 -10.42
CA LEU A 60 16.77 -40.21 -9.50
C LEU A 60 15.92 -40.76 -8.34
N GLU A 61 14.91 -41.59 -8.63
CA GLU A 61 14.05 -42.21 -7.60
C GLU A 61 14.89 -42.96 -6.57
N LYS A 62 15.78 -43.82 -7.06
CA LYS A 62 16.68 -44.59 -6.22
C LYS A 62 17.59 -43.71 -5.37
N CYS A 63 18.20 -42.68 -5.95
CA CYS A 63 19.04 -41.76 -5.20
C CYS A 63 18.27 -41.01 -4.10
N VAL A 64 17.02 -40.62 -4.35
CA VAL A 64 16.19 -39.95 -3.34
C VAL A 64 15.77 -40.93 -2.25
N ILE A 65 15.39 -42.18 -2.59
CA ILE A 65 15.09 -43.25 -1.62
C ILE A 65 16.32 -43.50 -0.74
N ASP A 66 17.47 -43.79 -1.36
CA ASP A 66 18.70 -44.13 -0.67
C ASP A 66 19.16 -42.99 0.27
N ALA A 67 18.95 -41.73 -0.14
CA ALA A 67 19.26 -40.56 0.70
C ALA A 67 18.22 -40.34 1.81
N ALA A 68 16.94 -40.63 1.55
CA ALA A 68 15.88 -40.55 2.56
C ALA A 68 16.05 -41.61 3.67
N GLU A 69 16.41 -42.85 3.31
CA GLU A 69 16.67 -43.93 4.27
C GLU A 69 17.90 -43.67 5.15
N ARG A 70 18.90 -42.97 4.60
CA ARG A 70 20.18 -42.68 5.28
C ARG A 70 20.26 -41.29 5.91
N ASP A 71 19.20 -40.49 5.80
CA ASP A 71 19.16 -39.07 6.20
C ASP A 71 20.33 -38.24 5.64
N GLU A 72 20.73 -38.56 4.39
CA GLU A 72 21.83 -37.89 3.69
C GLU A 72 21.36 -36.59 3.04
N ALA A 73 22.27 -35.61 2.93
CA ALA A 73 21.96 -34.31 2.33
C ALA A 73 21.71 -34.45 0.81
N MET A 74 20.56 -33.98 0.34
CA MET A 74 20.16 -34.08 -1.08
C MET A 74 20.66 -32.92 -1.95
N SER A 75 21.74 -32.24 -1.55
CA SER A 75 22.24 -31.03 -2.24
C SER A 75 22.59 -31.30 -3.70
N GLU A 76 23.19 -32.44 -4.03
CA GLU A 76 23.56 -32.81 -5.41
C GLU A 76 22.35 -32.95 -6.35
N ILE A 77 21.15 -33.20 -5.79
CA ILE A 77 19.90 -33.35 -6.54
C ILE A 77 19.12 -32.04 -6.57
N LEU A 78 18.96 -31.40 -5.41
CA LEU A 78 18.09 -30.24 -5.25
C LEU A 78 18.71 -28.94 -5.74
N VAL A 79 20.04 -28.76 -5.64
CA VAL A 79 20.72 -27.56 -6.15
C VAL A 79 20.51 -27.40 -7.66
N PRO A 80 20.71 -28.42 -8.50
CA PRO A 80 20.39 -28.34 -9.92
C PRO A 80 18.92 -27.98 -10.22
N ILE A 81 17.96 -28.50 -9.44
CA ILE A 81 16.53 -28.17 -9.57
C ILE A 81 16.28 -26.68 -9.28
N ILE A 82 16.92 -26.16 -8.23
CA ILE A 82 16.83 -24.76 -7.82
C ILE A 82 17.47 -23.86 -8.90
N GLU A 83 18.69 -24.16 -9.32
CA GLU A 83 19.40 -23.38 -10.35
C GLU A 83 18.67 -23.37 -11.69
N HIS A 84 18.04 -24.49 -12.06
CA HIS A 84 17.24 -24.57 -13.28
C HIS A 84 16.07 -23.57 -13.29
N THR A 85 15.51 -23.27 -12.12
CA THR A 85 14.42 -22.29 -11.96
C THR A 85 14.85 -20.88 -12.37
N LEU A 86 16.13 -20.53 -12.23
CA LEU A 86 16.67 -19.24 -12.67
C LEU A 86 16.75 -19.10 -14.18
N ARG A 87 16.97 -20.21 -14.90
CA ARG A 87 17.18 -20.22 -16.36
C ARG A 87 15.87 -20.16 -17.16
N PHE A 88 14.76 -20.59 -16.57
CA PHE A 88 13.45 -20.67 -17.26
C PHE A 88 12.40 -19.75 -16.63
N LYS A 89 12.33 -18.52 -17.16
CA LYS A 89 11.38 -17.50 -16.69
C LYS A 89 9.94 -17.73 -17.18
N ASP A 90 9.70 -18.25 -18.39
CA ASP A 90 8.36 -18.25 -18.99
C ASP A 90 8.08 -19.49 -19.86
N SER A 91 7.85 -20.66 -19.26
CA SER A 91 7.30 -21.80 -20.00
C SER A 91 5.82 -21.99 -19.64
N LYS A 92 4.93 -21.53 -20.53
CA LYS A 92 3.47 -21.78 -20.46
C LYS A 92 3.10 -23.27 -20.36
N HIS A 93 4.02 -24.22 -20.57
CA HIS A 93 3.72 -25.65 -20.76
C HIS A 93 4.53 -26.60 -19.84
N GLY A 94 4.85 -26.15 -18.63
CA GLY A 94 5.43 -27.00 -17.58
C GLY A 94 6.93 -26.82 -17.41
N ASN A 95 7.35 -26.54 -16.18
CA ASN A 95 8.75 -26.48 -15.79
C ASN A 95 9.20 -27.91 -15.39
N PRO A 96 10.23 -28.49 -16.03
CA PRO A 96 10.77 -29.80 -15.66
C PRO A 96 11.05 -29.95 -14.14
N ALA A 97 11.58 -28.91 -13.50
CA ALA A 97 11.79 -28.89 -12.05
C ALA A 97 10.48 -29.11 -11.25
N MET A 98 9.40 -28.42 -11.64
CA MET A 98 8.09 -28.58 -11.00
C MET A 98 7.52 -29.98 -11.26
N ILE A 99 7.67 -30.51 -12.48
CA ILE A 99 7.18 -31.84 -12.86
C ILE A 99 7.84 -32.93 -12.00
N LEU A 100 9.17 -32.85 -11.82
CA LEU A 100 9.91 -33.80 -10.99
C LEU A 100 9.47 -33.74 -9.53
N LEU A 101 9.37 -32.53 -8.96
CA LEU A 101 8.92 -32.37 -7.57
C LEU A 101 7.48 -32.86 -7.37
N ASN A 102 6.59 -32.60 -8.33
CA ASN A 102 5.23 -33.13 -8.27
C ASN A 102 5.16 -34.65 -8.28
N TRP A 103 6.05 -35.31 -9.02
CA TRP A 103 6.14 -36.76 -9.02
C TRP A 103 6.72 -37.29 -7.71
N LEU A 104 7.83 -36.71 -7.22
CA LEU A 104 8.43 -37.09 -5.93
C LEU A 104 7.47 -36.89 -4.75
N PHE A 105 6.58 -35.89 -4.83
CA PHE A 105 5.61 -35.61 -3.77
C PHE A 105 4.44 -36.61 -3.72
N GLN A 106 4.33 -37.52 -4.69
CA GLN A 106 3.31 -38.58 -4.67
C GLN A 106 3.62 -39.67 -3.64
N ASP A 107 4.90 -39.86 -3.30
CA ASP A 107 5.31 -40.74 -2.22
C ASP A 107 5.54 -39.93 -0.93
N GLU A 108 4.97 -40.39 0.19
CA GLU A 108 5.03 -39.68 1.47
C GLU A 108 6.46 -39.60 2.03
N VAL A 109 7.25 -40.67 1.90
CA VAL A 109 8.62 -40.71 2.44
C VAL A 109 9.51 -39.76 1.64
N LEU A 110 9.41 -39.82 0.31
CA LEU A 110 10.16 -38.93 -0.58
C LEU A 110 9.73 -37.47 -0.39
N PHE A 111 8.43 -37.20 -0.25
CA PHE A 111 7.90 -35.87 0.05
C PHE A 111 8.54 -35.26 1.30
N GLN A 112 8.53 -36.00 2.42
CA GLN A 112 9.08 -35.52 3.69
C GLN A 112 10.58 -35.25 3.58
N ALA A 113 11.33 -36.17 2.98
CA ALA A 113 12.78 -36.05 2.83
C ALA A 113 13.17 -34.88 1.91
N VAL A 114 12.52 -34.75 0.75
CA VAL A 114 12.76 -33.66 -0.21
C VAL A 114 12.39 -32.31 0.40
N SER A 115 11.23 -32.19 1.05
CA SER A 115 10.75 -30.92 1.63
C SER A 115 11.66 -30.43 2.76
N ARG A 116 12.10 -31.32 3.65
CA ARG A 116 13.06 -30.98 4.72
C ARG A 116 14.41 -30.56 4.15
N ASN A 117 14.92 -31.27 3.14
CA ASN A 117 16.18 -30.91 2.50
C ASN A 117 16.07 -29.57 1.75
N LEU A 118 14.94 -29.26 1.10
CA LEU A 118 14.69 -27.95 0.51
C LEU A 118 14.77 -26.84 1.56
N SER A 119 14.12 -27.00 2.72
CA SER A 119 14.22 -26.03 3.83
C SER A 119 15.65 -25.90 4.36
N ASN A 120 16.37 -27.01 4.51
CA ASN A 120 17.76 -27.01 5.00
C ASN A 120 18.73 -26.27 4.06
N ILE A 121 18.50 -26.31 2.74
CA ILE A 121 19.35 -25.65 1.76
C ILE A 121 19.38 -24.13 1.98
N ILE A 122 18.22 -23.49 2.15
CA ILE A 122 18.19 -22.04 2.36
C ILE A 122 18.75 -21.64 3.72
N LEU A 123 18.56 -22.47 4.75
CA LEU A 123 19.04 -22.19 6.11
C LEU A 123 20.57 -22.28 6.25
N ARG A 124 21.23 -23.11 5.42
CA ARG A 124 22.68 -23.37 5.50
C ARG A 124 23.51 -22.62 4.47
N ASN A 125 22.91 -22.14 3.38
CA ASN A 125 23.66 -21.63 2.24
C ASN A 125 23.64 -20.10 2.17
N GLU A 126 24.82 -19.49 2.05
CA GLU A 126 24.99 -18.03 1.88
C GLU A 126 25.05 -17.60 0.40
N ASP A 127 24.99 -18.55 -0.55
CA ASP A 127 24.99 -18.25 -1.97
C ASP A 127 23.71 -17.50 -2.39
N ARG A 128 23.91 -16.24 -2.78
CA ARG A 128 22.84 -15.32 -3.20
C ARG A 128 22.12 -15.76 -4.46
N PHE A 129 22.80 -16.43 -5.40
CA PHE A 129 22.18 -16.95 -6.61
C PHE A 129 21.31 -18.16 -6.29
N LEU A 130 21.82 -19.08 -5.46
CA LEU A 130 21.02 -20.23 -5.02
C LEU A 130 19.79 -19.78 -4.23
N ALA A 131 19.95 -18.84 -3.30
CA ALA A 131 18.86 -18.26 -2.53
C ALA A 131 17.79 -17.62 -3.43
N LEU A 132 18.20 -16.94 -4.50
CA LEU A 132 17.28 -16.37 -5.48
C LEU A 132 16.48 -17.47 -6.20
N GLY A 133 17.16 -18.53 -6.64
CA GLY A 133 16.51 -19.67 -7.30
C GLY A 133 15.52 -20.36 -6.36
N TRP A 134 15.89 -20.49 -5.08
CA TRP A 134 15.09 -21.11 -4.05
C TRP A 134 13.80 -20.33 -3.83
N CYS A 135 13.89 -19.00 -3.67
CA CYS A 135 12.72 -18.14 -3.48
C CYS A 135 11.72 -18.28 -4.64
N LEU A 136 12.22 -18.32 -5.88
CA LEU A 136 11.37 -18.48 -7.06
C LEU A 136 10.73 -19.87 -7.15
N LEU A 137 11.46 -20.92 -6.77
CA LEU A 137 10.96 -22.29 -6.80
C LEU A 137 9.87 -22.50 -5.74
N ILE A 138 10.16 -22.13 -4.49
CA ILE A 138 9.22 -22.29 -3.37
C ILE A 138 7.96 -21.48 -3.59
N ARG A 139 8.09 -20.23 -4.04
CA ARG A 139 6.93 -19.43 -4.45
C ARG A 139 6.07 -20.13 -5.49
N ARG A 140 6.67 -20.73 -6.53
CA ARG A 140 5.93 -21.50 -7.56
C ARG A 140 5.25 -22.75 -6.99
N LEU A 141 5.85 -23.43 -6.03
CA LEU A 141 5.26 -24.60 -5.36
C LEU A 141 4.08 -24.19 -4.48
N VAL A 142 4.22 -23.09 -3.72
CA VAL A 142 3.18 -22.59 -2.82
C VAL A 142 2.00 -21.98 -3.59
N GLU A 143 2.24 -21.28 -4.69
CA GLU A 143 1.22 -20.61 -5.53
C GLU A 143 0.71 -21.49 -6.69
N CYS A 144 1.04 -22.78 -6.69
CA CYS A 144 0.66 -23.72 -7.74
C CYS A 144 -0.87 -23.88 -7.78
N GLU A 145 -1.52 -23.30 -8.79
CA GLU A 145 -2.97 -23.36 -9.00
C GLU A 145 -3.37 -24.42 -10.03
N ASP A 146 -4.61 -24.91 -9.94
CA ASP A 146 -5.20 -25.82 -10.90
C ASP A 146 -5.61 -25.09 -12.19
N THR A 147 -4.71 -25.06 -13.17
CA THR A 147 -4.97 -24.39 -14.46
C THR A 147 -5.81 -25.21 -15.44
N GLY A 148 -6.57 -26.20 -14.98
CA GLY A 148 -7.43 -27.03 -15.84
C GLY A 148 -6.70 -28.15 -16.59
N ASP A 149 -5.40 -28.35 -16.33
CA ASP A 149 -4.63 -29.53 -16.71
C ASP A 149 -5.03 -30.70 -15.78
N GLN A 150 -6.23 -31.26 -15.99
CA GLN A 150 -6.76 -32.53 -15.43
C GLN A 150 -5.95 -33.16 -14.28
N GLY A 151 -5.92 -32.54 -13.09
CA GLY A 151 -5.34 -33.13 -11.89
C GLY A 151 -3.84 -33.47 -11.93
N PHE A 152 -3.06 -33.03 -12.94
CA PHE A 152 -1.65 -33.44 -13.07
C PHE A 152 -0.79 -33.05 -11.86
N TRP A 153 -1.08 -31.89 -11.26
CA TRP A 153 -0.39 -31.37 -10.08
C TRP A 153 -0.90 -31.99 -8.76
N HIS A 154 -1.34 -33.27 -8.79
CA HIS A 154 -1.91 -33.95 -7.62
C HIS A 154 -0.94 -34.03 -6.45
N GLY A 155 0.32 -34.43 -6.69
CA GLY A 155 1.31 -34.60 -5.62
C GLY A 155 1.55 -33.30 -4.85
N ILE A 156 1.75 -32.19 -5.56
CA ILE A 156 1.89 -30.87 -4.93
C ILE A 156 0.61 -30.47 -4.19
N ARG A 157 -0.57 -30.72 -4.77
CA ARG A 157 -1.85 -30.31 -4.18
C ARG A 157 -2.16 -31.06 -2.91
N GLU A 158 -2.02 -32.39 -2.92
CA GLU A 158 -2.31 -33.25 -1.78
C GLU A 158 -1.40 -32.92 -0.61
N LYS A 159 -0.11 -32.68 -0.88
CA LYS A 159 0.90 -32.37 0.15
C LYS A 159 1.04 -30.88 0.45
N HIS A 160 0.22 -30.01 -0.17
CA HIS A 160 0.39 -28.55 -0.12
C HIS A 160 0.42 -28.03 1.32
N SER A 161 -0.52 -28.47 2.15
CA SER A 161 -0.65 -27.95 3.51
C SER A 161 0.55 -28.34 4.39
N MET A 162 0.98 -29.60 4.33
CA MET A 162 2.19 -30.07 5.02
C MET A 162 3.45 -29.39 4.47
N PHE A 163 3.51 -29.16 3.16
CA PHE A 163 4.64 -28.48 2.54
C PHE A 163 4.77 -27.04 3.06
N VAL A 164 3.66 -26.29 3.10
CA VAL A 164 3.61 -24.92 3.62
C VAL A 164 4.05 -24.86 5.08
N GLU A 165 3.61 -25.82 5.91
CA GLU A 165 4.06 -25.94 7.31
C GLU A 165 5.59 -26.16 7.38
N ILE A 166 6.14 -27.08 6.59
CA ILE A 166 7.59 -27.36 6.57
C ILE A 166 8.39 -26.12 6.16
N VAL A 167 7.99 -25.42 5.10
CA VAL A 167 8.73 -24.24 4.61
C VAL A 167 8.48 -22.98 5.43
N SER A 168 7.44 -22.94 6.28
CA SER A 168 7.20 -21.83 7.21
C SER A 168 8.37 -21.62 8.18
N SER A 169 9.08 -22.69 8.55
CA SER A 169 10.31 -22.63 9.35
C SER A 169 11.41 -21.76 8.72
N CYS A 170 11.36 -21.51 7.41
CA CYS A 170 12.32 -20.66 6.69
C CYS A 170 12.00 -19.17 6.74
N VAL A 171 10.81 -18.75 7.23
CA VAL A 171 10.36 -17.35 7.27
C VAL A 171 11.37 -16.41 7.97
N PRO A 172 11.93 -16.75 9.15
CA PRO A 172 12.92 -15.88 9.81
C PRO A 172 14.18 -15.67 8.97
N HIS A 173 14.63 -16.71 8.24
CA HIS A 173 15.80 -16.62 7.38
C HIS A 173 15.51 -15.80 6.12
N LEU A 174 14.33 -15.97 5.50
CA LEU A 174 13.89 -15.12 4.39
C LEU A 174 13.84 -13.65 4.80
N LEU A 175 13.36 -13.35 6.01
CA LEU A 175 13.37 -11.99 6.55
C LEU A 175 14.79 -11.44 6.70
N MET A 176 15.79 -12.25 7.11
CA MET A 176 17.18 -11.80 7.12
C MET A 176 17.67 -11.41 5.72
N ILE A 177 17.32 -12.20 4.69
CA ILE A 177 17.66 -11.88 3.29
C ILE A 177 16.98 -10.57 2.83
N VAL A 178 15.72 -10.37 3.23
CA VAL A 178 14.97 -9.13 2.96
C VAL A 178 15.69 -7.91 3.55
N ARG A 179 16.08 -7.99 4.83
CA ARG A 179 16.74 -6.88 5.54
C ARG A 179 18.17 -6.59 5.06
N ASN A 180 18.93 -7.64 4.72
CA ASN A 180 20.35 -7.50 4.40
C ASN A 180 20.61 -7.08 2.95
N GLY A 181 19.60 -7.09 2.08
CA GLY A 181 19.78 -6.80 0.66
C GLY A 181 19.06 -5.55 0.17
N SER A 182 18.70 -4.61 1.04
CA SER A 182 18.39 -3.23 0.65
C SER A 182 19.64 -2.34 0.65
N ILE A 183 19.66 -1.33 -0.22
CA ILE A 183 20.70 -0.29 -0.27
C ILE A 183 20.05 1.09 -0.18
N LEU A 184 20.73 2.05 0.45
CA LEU A 184 20.29 3.44 0.47
C LEU A 184 20.72 4.15 -0.82
N GLN A 185 19.73 4.63 -1.59
CA GLN A 185 19.92 5.45 -2.79
C GLN A 185 19.15 6.76 -2.63
N ASP A 186 19.86 7.89 -2.68
CA ASP A 186 19.32 9.24 -2.47
C ASP A 186 18.52 9.41 -1.16
N GLY A 187 18.95 8.71 -0.09
CA GLY A 187 18.24 8.70 1.20
C GLY A 187 17.02 7.77 1.28
N TYR A 188 16.75 6.98 0.24
CA TYR A 188 15.66 5.99 0.21
C TYR A 188 16.19 4.56 0.08
N GLU A 189 15.57 3.62 0.78
CA GLU A 189 15.93 2.21 0.65
C GLU A 189 15.37 1.60 -0.64
N VAL A 190 16.24 0.92 -1.38
CA VAL A 190 15.89 0.20 -2.62
C VAL A 190 16.26 -1.28 -2.46
N PRO A 191 15.34 -2.22 -2.72
CA PRO A 191 15.62 -3.65 -2.58
C PRO A 191 16.48 -4.18 -3.73
N SER A 192 17.36 -5.13 -3.42
CA SER A 192 17.94 -6.02 -4.43
C SER A 192 16.89 -6.98 -5.00
N ARG A 193 17.17 -7.55 -6.18
CA ARG A 193 16.30 -8.58 -6.79
C ARG A 193 16.10 -9.80 -5.88
N LEU A 194 17.13 -10.18 -5.10
CA LEU A 194 17.04 -11.26 -4.13
C LEU A 194 16.11 -10.88 -2.97
N SER A 195 16.26 -9.70 -2.38
CA SER A 195 15.40 -9.23 -1.29
C SER A 195 13.94 -9.11 -1.71
N LEU A 196 13.69 -8.63 -2.93
CA LEU A 196 12.34 -8.59 -3.50
C LEU A 196 11.77 -10.01 -3.65
N SER A 197 12.54 -10.95 -4.21
CA SER A 197 12.10 -12.34 -4.38
C SER A 197 11.87 -13.05 -3.04
N ALA A 198 12.69 -12.76 -2.03
CA ALA A 198 12.56 -13.29 -0.69
C ALA A 198 11.32 -12.74 0.03
N ALA A 199 11.05 -11.43 -0.10
CA ALA A 199 9.85 -10.80 0.43
C ALA A 199 8.59 -11.42 -0.20
N ASP A 200 8.55 -11.55 -1.52
CA ASP A 200 7.44 -12.16 -2.22
C ASP A 200 7.27 -13.64 -1.84
N CYS A 201 8.36 -14.41 -1.70
CA CYS A 201 8.29 -15.80 -1.24
C CYS A 201 7.74 -15.91 0.19
N LEU A 202 8.16 -15.02 1.09
CA LEU A 202 7.66 -14.95 2.47
C LEU A 202 6.15 -14.64 2.47
N LEU A 203 5.71 -13.67 1.66
CA LEU A 203 4.28 -13.34 1.50
C LEU A 203 3.48 -14.53 0.95
N SER A 204 4.04 -15.31 0.03
CA SER A 204 3.37 -16.50 -0.51
C SER A 204 3.21 -17.59 0.54
N ILE A 205 4.26 -17.88 1.32
CA ILE A 205 4.23 -18.88 2.41
C ILE A 205 3.20 -18.46 3.47
N THR A 206 3.29 -17.23 3.97
CA THR A 206 2.41 -16.73 5.03
C THR A 206 0.98 -16.50 4.56
N GLY A 207 0.79 -16.09 3.29
CA GLY A 207 -0.52 -16.03 2.65
C GLY A 207 -1.16 -17.41 2.48
N ALA A 208 -0.36 -18.45 2.21
CA ALA A 208 -0.85 -19.83 2.14
C ALA A 208 -1.24 -20.37 3.52
N LEU A 209 -0.47 -20.07 4.57
CA LEU A 209 -0.84 -20.37 5.96
C LEU A 209 -2.19 -19.74 6.33
N ALA A 210 -2.43 -18.50 5.87
CA ALA A 210 -3.69 -17.82 6.11
C ALA A 210 -4.86 -18.47 5.35
N LYS A 211 -4.69 -18.88 4.07
CA LYS A 211 -5.78 -19.32 3.17
C LYS A 211 -6.40 -20.70 3.41
N ARG A 212 -5.94 -21.49 4.38
CA ARG A 212 -6.25 -22.93 4.54
C ARG A 212 -7.74 -23.31 4.61
N ASP A 213 -8.65 -22.35 4.82
CA ASP A 213 -10.09 -22.59 5.00
C ASP A 213 -10.92 -22.96 3.75
N ASN A 214 -10.45 -22.73 2.51
CA ASN A 214 -11.37 -22.73 1.35
C ASN A 214 -11.30 -23.94 0.38
N THR A 215 -10.38 -24.90 0.58
CA THR A 215 -10.15 -25.96 -0.43
C THR A 215 -11.02 -27.21 -0.28
N LEU A 216 -11.93 -27.29 0.69
CA LEU A 216 -12.77 -28.49 0.92
C LEU A 216 -14.29 -28.26 0.84
N ILE A 217 -14.76 -27.05 0.51
CA ILE A 217 -16.19 -26.83 0.22
C ILE A 217 -16.36 -26.65 -1.28
N ASN A 218 -16.90 -27.69 -1.91
CA ASN A 218 -17.44 -27.74 -3.27
C ASN A 218 -17.53 -26.38 -3.97
N ARG A 219 -16.72 -26.20 -5.03
CA ARG A 219 -16.85 -25.13 -6.03
C ARG A 219 -18.33 -24.97 -6.39
N PRO A 220 -19.04 -23.90 -5.97
CA PRO A 220 -20.36 -23.65 -6.51
C PRO A 220 -20.12 -23.24 -7.95
N LYS A 221 -20.83 -23.89 -8.87
CA LYS A 221 -20.99 -23.39 -10.24
C LYS A 221 -21.38 -21.92 -10.14
N SER A 222 -20.77 -21.09 -10.99
CA SER A 222 -21.13 -19.69 -11.25
C SER A 222 -22.63 -19.45 -11.04
N PRO A 223 -23.04 -18.70 -10.00
CA PRO A 223 -24.44 -18.36 -9.84
C PRO A 223 -24.77 -17.32 -10.90
N THR A 224 -25.69 -17.67 -11.78
CA THR A 224 -26.42 -16.71 -12.60
C THR A 224 -26.94 -15.62 -11.67
N ILE A 225 -26.55 -14.38 -11.95
CA ILE A 225 -26.90 -13.21 -11.15
C ILE A 225 -28.41 -13.00 -11.21
N THR A 226 -29.10 -13.34 -10.13
CA THR A 226 -30.36 -12.70 -9.74
C THR A 226 -30.34 -12.42 -8.24
N GLY A 227 -30.21 -11.12 -7.93
CA GLY A 227 -30.36 -10.41 -6.66
C GLY A 227 -30.41 -11.21 -5.35
N SER A 228 -29.30 -11.19 -4.61
CA SER A 228 -29.23 -11.12 -3.14
C SER A 228 -27.75 -11.15 -2.75
N HIS A 229 -27.16 -9.98 -2.47
CA HIS A 229 -25.77 -9.87 -2.02
C HIS A 229 -25.71 -10.06 -0.50
N GLN A 230 -25.18 -11.19 -0.05
CA GLN A 230 -24.79 -11.37 1.35
C GLN A 230 -23.25 -11.38 1.42
N PRO A 231 -22.59 -10.37 2.02
CA PRO A 231 -21.14 -10.33 2.12
C PRO A 231 -20.61 -11.25 3.22
N VAL A 232 -19.35 -11.67 3.05
CA VAL A 232 -18.58 -12.47 4.01
C VAL A 232 -18.46 -11.69 5.33
N ALA A 233 -19.10 -12.19 6.38
CA ALA A 233 -18.99 -11.62 7.72
C ALA A 233 -17.63 -11.96 8.33
N LEU A 234 -16.90 -10.95 8.81
CA LEU A 234 -15.63 -11.08 9.55
C LEU A 234 -15.83 -11.33 11.06
N THR A 235 -17.05 -11.60 11.52
CA THR A 235 -17.37 -11.84 12.94
C THR A 235 -17.50 -13.34 13.25
N PRO A 236 -16.85 -13.86 14.31
CA PRO A 236 -17.08 -15.21 14.77
C PRO A 236 -18.49 -15.31 15.36
N ASN A 237 -19.43 -15.91 14.62
CA ASN A 237 -20.78 -16.17 15.10
C ASN A 237 -20.77 -17.33 16.10
N ILE A 238 -20.66 -17.02 17.39
CA ILE A 238 -21.07 -17.95 18.45
C ILE A 238 -22.58 -17.82 18.58
N SER A 239 -23.33 -18.61 17.81
CA SER A 239 -24.77 -18.79 18.04
C SER A 239 -25.06 -20.27 18.29
N GLU A 240 -25.43 -20.58 19.53
CA GLU A 240 -25.84 -21.92 19.98
C GLU A 240 -27.06 -22.41 19.17
N LYS A 241 -26.85 -23.33 18.24
CA LYS A 241 -27.92 -24.24 17.78
C LYS A 241 -27.43 -25.67 17.75
N LYS A 242 -27.87 -26.42 18.77
CA LYS A 242 -27.73 -27.86 18.95
C LYS A 242 -28.02 -28.64 17.65
N LYS A 243 -26.99 -29.29 17.09
CA LYS A 243 -27.10 -30.56 16.34
C LYS A 243 -25.86 -31.43 16.62
N LYS A 244 -26.08 -32.74 16.69
CA LYS A 244 -25.14 -33.79 17.16
C LYS A 244 -23.80 -33.82 16.38
N PRO A 245 -22.69 -34.22 17.03
CA PRO A 245 -21.36 -34.15 16.46
C PRO A 245 -21.08 -35.36 15.55
N THR A 246 -20.49 -35.09 14.39
CA THR A 246 -19.58 -36.02 13.70
C THR A 246 -18.23 -35.32 13.70
N SER A 247 -17.22 -35.94 14.30
CA SER A 247 -15.96 -35.33 14.73
C SER A 247 -14.92 -35.17 13.61
N LEU A 248 -14.30 -33.98 13.59
CA LEU A 248 -13.10 -33.47 12.88
C LEU A 248 -13.19 -33.07 11.38
N PRO A 249 -12.45 -32.02 10.93
CA PRO A 249 -11.22 -31.47 11.52
C PRO A 249 -11.27 -29.96 11.84
N GLU A 250 -11.59 -29.59 13.09
CA GLU A 250 -11.35 -28.22 13.57
C GLU A 250 -9.89 -28.03 14.03
N ASP A 251 -9.26 -29.08 14.60
CA ASP A 251 -7.94 -29.01 15.24
C ASP A 251 -6.79 -28.59 14.29
N SER A 252 -6.77 -29.06 13.04
CA SER A 252 -5.66 -28.74 12.10
C SER A 252 -5.65 -27.29 11.62
N ASN A 253 -6.80 -26.59 11.69
CA ASN A 253 -6.89 -25.19 11.28
C ASN A 253 -6.40 -24.25 12.39
N ILE A 254 -6.68 -24.62 13.65
CA ILE A 254 -6.15 -23.94 14.85
C ILE A 254 -4.63 -23.94 14.78
N GLU A 255 -4.03 -25.10 14.51
CA GLU A 255 -2.58 -25.27 14.44
C GLU A 255 -1.92 -24.35 13.41
N THR A 256 -2.46 -24.24 12.19
CA THR A 256 -1.90 -23.33 11.18
C THR A 256 -2.08 -21.85 11.48
N ASN A 257 -3.20 -21.46 12.08
CA ASN A 257 -3.40 -20.08 12.53
C ASN A 257 -2.42 -19.74 13.65
N CYS A 258 -2.09 -20.70 14.52
CA CYS A 258 -1.03 -20.57 15.51
C CYS A 258 0.35 -20.43 14.87
N ILE A 259 0.67 -21.16 13.78
CA ILE A 259 1.94 -20.99 13.06
C ILE A 259 2.07 -19.57 12.49
N LEU A 260 1.02 -19.06 11.83
CA LEU A 260 1.03 -17.69 11.31
C LEU A 260 1.20 -16.66 12.44
N TRP A 261 0.49 -16.85 13.55
CA TRP A 261 0.61 -16.01 14.74
C TRP A 261 2.03 -16.00 15.32
N ASN A 262 2.72 -17.14 15.33
CA ASN A 262 4.11 -17.23 15.80
C ASN A 262 5.08 -16.40 14.93
N HIS A 263 4.72 -16.13 13.68
CA HIS A 263 5.47 -15.27 12.76
C HIS A 263 5.05 -13.80 12.82
N MET A 264 4.17 -13.37 13.73
CA MET A 264 3.68 -11.99 13.80
C MET A 264 4.81 -10.94 13.77
N GLU A 265 5.86 -11.16 14.55
CA GLU A 265 7.00 -10.25 14.61
C GLU A 265 7.78 -10.21 13.27
N ASP A 266 7.87 -11.35 12.58
CA ASP A 266 8.50 -11.43 11.26
C ASP A 266 7.67 -10.67 10.22
N LEU A 267 6.32 -10.77 10.30
CA LEU A 267 5.40 -10.02 9.46
C LEU A 267 5.55 -8.51 9.67
N THR A 268 5.56 -8.05 10.92
CA THR A 268 5.75 -6.62 11.24
C THR A 268 7.03 -6.08 10.61
N ARG A 269 8.16 -6.79 10.77
CA ARG A 269 9.45 -6.39 10.19
C ARG A 269 9.46 -6.43 8.67
N LEU A 270 8.78 -7.40 8.06
CA LEU A 270 8.61 -7.42 6.60
C LEU A 270 7.87 -6.17 6.14
N VAL A 271 6.75 -5.82 6.76
CA VAL A 271 5.96 -4.64 6.36
C VAL A 271 6.76 -3.35 6.58
N GLN A 272 7.63 -3.28 7.60
CA GLN A 272 8.55 -2.15 7.79
C GLN A 272 9.52 -1.99 6.61
N CYS A 273 10.10 -3.09 6.12
CA CYS A 273 10.97 -3.09 4.94
C CYS A 273 10.19 -2.66 3.69
N LEU A 274 9.01 -3.24 3.46
CA LEU A 274 8.16 -2.88 2.33
C LEU A 274 7.75 -1.40 2.38
N PHE A 275 7.44 -0.89 3.57
CA PHE A 275 7.12 0.53 3.76
C PHE A 275 8.31 1.39 3.32
N ALA A 276 9.50 1.12 3.85
CA ALA A 276 10.73 1.85 3.50
C ALA A 276 10.97 1.89 1.97
N TRP A 277 10.78 0.77 1.28
CA TRP A 277 10.99 0.65 -0.16
C TRP A 277 9.98 1.43 -1.01
N ASN A 278 8.75 1.65 -0.51
CA ASN A 278 7.66 2.28 -1.27
C ASN A 278 7.48 3.77 -0.98
N ARG A 279 8.15 4.32 0.05
CA ARG A 279 7.99 5.73 0.49
C ARG A 279 8.26 6.78 -0.59
N LYS A 280 9.11 6.50 -1.59
CA LYS A 280 9.44 7.45 -2.67
C LYS A 280 8.49 7.34 -3.86
N THR A 281 8.23 6.11 -4.31
CA THR A 281 7.66 5.84 -5.64
C THR A 281 6.17 5.53 -5.61
N ARG A 282 5.66 4.97 -4.51
CA ARG A 282 4.27 4.51 -4.37
C ARG A 282 3.65 5.03 -3.08
N LEU A 283 3.45 6.34 -3.00
CA LEU A 283 2.96 7.04 -1.80
C LEU A 283 1.65 6.45 -1.23
N LEU A 284 0.68 6.12 -2.10
CA LEU A 284 -0.58 5.52 -1.65
C LEU A 284 -0.39 4.09 -1.10
N HIS A 285 0.48 3.30 -1.74
CA HIS A 285 0.83 1.97 -1.23
C HIS A 285 1.55 2.06 0.11
N ALA A 286 2.48 3.02 0.26
CA ALA A 286 3.17 3.29 1.50
C ALA A 286 2.22 3.74 2.63
N LYS A 287 1.20 4.57 2.34
CA LYS A 287 0.14 4.88 3.33
C LYS A 287 -0.58 3.60 3.75
N GLY A 288 -0.94 2.72 2.81
CA GLY A 288 -1.55 1.44 3.15
C GLY A 288 -0.65 0.56 4.02
N LEU A 289 0.65 0.45 3.70
CA LEU A 289 1.62 -0.30 4.48
C LEU A 289 1.78 0.25 5.90
N SER A 290 1.75 1.58 6.07
CA SER A 290 1.80 2.20 7.40
C SER A 290 0.59 1.84 8.27
N GLN A 291 -0.60 1.71 7.66
CA GLN A 291 -1.79 1.28 8.38
C GLN A 291 -1.77 -0.22 8.70
N VAL A 292 -1.18 -1.07 7.82
CA VAL A 292 -0.94 -2.48 8.16
C VAL A 292 0.01 -2.60 9.35
N LEU A 293 1.08 -1.80 9.40
CA LEU A 293 2.01 -1.79 10.53
C LEU A 293 1.31 -1.45 11.84
N LYS A 294 0.59 -0.33 11.84
CA LYS A 294 -0.20 0.11 12.99
C LYS A 294 -1.16 -0.99 13.45
N TRP A 295 -1.89 -1.61 12.51
CA TRP A 295 -2.82 -2.69 12.82
C TRP A 295 -2.12 -3.94 13.40
N LEU A 296 -0.95 -4.34 12.88
CA LEU A 296 -0.19 -5.47 13.42
C LEU A 296 0.31 -5.19 14.85
N GLU A 297 0.78 -3.97 15.11
CA GLU A 297 1.23 -3.52 16.43
C GLU A 297 0.07 -3.53 17.44
N GLU A 298 -1.07 -2.93 17.07
CA GLU A 298 -2.29 -2.94 17.88
C GLU A 298 -2.77 -4.38 18.12
N LEU A 299 -2.83 -5.22 17.09
CA LEU A 299 -3.26 -6.62 17.22
C LEU A 299 -2.37 -7.38 18.21
N LYS A 300 -1.05 -7.15 18.18
CA LYS A 300 -0.10 -7.74 19.11
C LYS A 300 -0.29 -7.23 20.53
N GLU A 301 -0.53 -5.94 20.73
CA GLU A 301 -0.76 -5.37 22.07
C GLU A 301 -2.04 -5.91 22.72
N HIS A 302 -3.14 -5.98 21.96
CA HIS A 302 -4.44 -6.38 22.48
C HIS A 302 -4.54 -7.89 22.75
N HIS A 303 -3.76 -8.72 22.05
CA HIS A 303 -3.86 -10.18 22.10
C HIS A 303 -2.58 -10.90 22.53
N GLY A 304 -1.47 -10.20 22.72
CA GLY A 304 -0.15 -10.77 23.08
C GLY A 304 0.13 -10.84 24.59
N GLY A 305 -0.71 -10.23 25.45
CA GLY A 305 -0.44 -10.06 26.88
C GLY A 305 -0.69 -11.27 27.80
N SER A 306 -1.32 -12.35 27.34
CA SER A 306 -1.80 -13.44 28.22
C SER A 306 -0.97 -14.73 28.12
N GLN A 307 0.36 -14.64 28.27
CA GLN A 307 1.23 -15.82 28.16
C GLN A 307 1.76 -16.39 29.48
N LYS A 308 1.35 -15.89 30.66
CA LYS A 308 2.03 -16.26 31.92
C LYS A 308 1.26 -17.05 32.97
N GLU A 309 -0.07 -17.13 32.97
CA GLU A 309 -0.79 -17.89 34.01
C GLU A 309 -2.00 -18.59 33.41
N ALA A 310 -2.00 -19.93 33.49
CA ALA A 310 -2.96 -20.90 32.92
C ALA A 310 -2.73 -21.30 31.44
N GLY A 311 -2.71 -22.61 31.19
CA GLY A 311 -2.21 -23.23 29.98
C GLY A 311 -3.04 -23.00 28.71
N THR A 312 -2.34 -22.98 27.59
CA THR A 312 -2.80 -23.31 26.21
C THR A 312 -4.05 -22.61 25.65
N GLU A 313 -4.61 -21.60 26.29
CA GLU A 313 -5.54 -20.66 25.64
C GLU A 313 -4.75 -19.47 25.07
N VAL A 314 -3.91 -19.75 24.06
CA VAL A 314 -3.43 -18.67 23.18
C VAL A 314 -4.66 -17.94 22.63
N SER A 315 -4.56 -16.61 22.48
CA SER A 315 -5.60 -15.72 21.97
C SER A 315 -6.09 -16.14 20.57
N MET A 316 -6.94 -17.17 20.51
CA MET A 316 -7.46 -17.78 19.30
C MET A 316 -8.18 -16.73 18.42
N GLY A 317 -8.82 -15.74 19.05
CA GLY A 317 -9.40 -14.60 18.36
C GLY A 317 -8.38 -13.76 17.58
N GLY A 318 -7.20 -13.49 18.15
CA GLY A 318 -6.13 -12.75 17.48
C GLY A 318 -5.55 -13.51 16.28
N ALA A 319 -5.31 -14.82 16.45
CA ALA A 319 -4.80 -15.68 15.37
C ALA A 319 -5.80 -15.81 14.19
N LEU A 320 -7.10 -15.94 14.48
CA LEU A 320 -8.15 -15.96 13.46
C LEU A 320 -8.29 -14.61 12.74
N LEU A 321 -8.20 -13.49 13.47
CA LEU A 321 -8.26 -12.17 12.88
C LEU A 321 -7.03 -11.90 12.00
N LEU A 322 -5.84 -12.26 12.48
CA LEU A 322 -4.61 -12.21 11.68
C LEU A 322 -4.78 -12.99 10.39
N SER A 323 -5.19 -14.25 10.47
CA SER A 323 -5.40 -15.10 9.31
C SER A 323 -6.42 -14.51 8.33
N SER A 324 -7.55 -14.03 8.83
CA SER A 324 -8.63 -13.47 8.00
C SER A 324 -8.19 -12.23 7.22
N CYS A 325 -7.47 -11.30 7.87
CA CYS A 325 -6.96 -10.10 7.21
C CYS A 325 -5.72 -10.39 6.35
N TRP A 326 -4.83 -11.28 6.79
CA TRP A 326 -3.58 -11.60 6.09
C TRP A 326 -3.83 -12.31 4.75
N LYS A 327 -4.94 -13.03 4.59
CA LYS A 327 -5.41 -13.55 3.28
C LYS A 327 -5.46 -12.44 2.21
N HIS A 328 -5.84 -11.23 2.60
CA HIS A 328 -5.89 -10.05 1.73
C HIS A 328 -4.55 -9.33 1.68
N TYR A 329 -3.95 -9.04 2.83
CA TYR A 329 -2.69 -8.30 2.87
C TYR A 329 -1.56 -9.03 2.16
N SER A 330 -1.42 -10.36 2.34
CA SER A 330 -0.39 -11.13 1.63
C SER A 330 -0.43 -10.89 0.12
N VAL A 331 -1.61 -10.94 -0.50
CA VAL A 331 -1.82 -10.70 -1.95
C VAL A 331 -1.53 -9.24 -2.33
N LEU A 332 -1.92 -8.28 -1.49
CA LEU A 332 -1.79 -6.85 -1.74
C LEU A 332 -0.37 -6.31 -1.48
N LEU A 333 0.45 -7.04 -0.73
CA LEU A 333 1.82 -6.65 -0.40
C LEU A 333 2.85 -7.17 -1.41
N HIS A 334 2.47 -8.13 -2.28
CA HIS A 334 3.36 -8.63 -3.34
C HIS A 334 3.88 -7.52 -4.24
N MET A 335 5.18 -7.54 -4.52
CA MET A 335 5.85 -6.55 -5.36
C MET A 335 5.87 -6.96 -6.83
N GLU A 336 6.21 -8.22 -7.12
CA GLU A 336 6.15 -8.80 -8.47
C GLU A 336 5.05 -9.86 -8.53
N ASP A 337 3.90 -9.55 -9.13
CA ASP A 337 2.83 -10.54 -9.32
C ASP A 337 2.20 -10.44 -10.72
N GLN A 338 2.44 -11.47 -11.53
CA GLN A 338 1.88 -11.57 -12.89
C GLN A 338 0.37 -11.87 -12.87
N LYS A 339 -0.17 -12.47 -11.81
CA LYS A 339 -1.59 -12.80 -11.66
C LYS A 339 -2.40 -11.60 -11.20
N PHE A 340 -1.77 -10.61 -10.55
CA PHE A 340 -2.43 -9.43 -10.00
C PHE A 340 -3.37 -8.75 -11.00
N SER A 341 -2.96 -8.59 -12.26
CA SER A 341 -3.81 -7.94 -13.28
C SER A 341 -5.10 -8.68 -13.61
N LYS A 342 -5.18 -9.99 -13.31
CA LYS A 342 -6.39 -10.79 -13.52
C LYS A 342 -7.38 -10.65 -12.35
N ILE A 343 -6.85 -10.63 -11.12
CA ILE A 343 -7.66 -10.63 -9.89
C ILE A 343 -7.98 -9.22 -9.38
N SER A 344 -7.25 -8.20 -9.81
CA SER A 344 -7.34 -6.85 -9.22
C SER A 344 -8.72 -6.21 -9.38
N LYS A 345 -9.44 -6.52 -10.45
CA LYS A 345 -10.82 -6.04 -10.68
C LYS A 345 -11.81 -6.65 -9.68
N GLU A 346 -11.71 -7.96 -9.47
CA GLU A 346 -12.55 -8.68 -8.51
C GLU A 346 -12.30 -8.18 -7.08
N LEU A 347 -11.02 -7.97 -6.72
CA LEU A 347 -10.65 -7.41 -5.43
C LEU A 347 -11.18 -5.98 -5.25
N LEU A 348 -11.10 -5.14 -6.29
CA LEU A 348 -11.64 -3.78 -6.25
C LEU A 348 -13.14 -3.79 -5.98
N GLU A 349 -13.89 -4.62 -6.70
CA GLU A 349 -15.35 -4.76 -6.50
C GLU A 349 -15.67 -5.27 -5.10
N GLN A 350 -14.91 -6.25 -4.60
CA GLN A 350 -15.08 -6.78 -3.26
C GLN A 350 -14.88 -5.70 -2.19
N TYR A 351 -13.80 -4.90 -2.29
CA TYR A 351 -13.49 -3.88 -1.29
C TYR A 351 -14.48 -2.71 -1.35
N LEU A 352 -14.86 -2.25 -2.53
CA LEU A 352 -15.89 -1.22 -2.68
C LEU A 352 -17.24 -1.67 -2.13
N SER A 353 -17.63 -2.92 -2.37
CA SER A 353 -18.85 -3.51 -1.82
C SER A 353 -18.79 -3.61 -0.30
N GLY A 354 -17.63 -3.99 0.25
CA GLY A 354 -17.38 -4.04 1.69
C GLY A 354 -17.54 -2.66 2.33
N ILE A 355 -16.87 -1.64 1.80
CA ILE A 355 -16.98 -0.25 2.29
C ILE A 355 -18.44 0.19 2.30
N LYS A 356 -19.15 0.01 1.18
CA LYS A 356 -20.56 0.42 1.05
C LYS A 356 -21.46 -0.32 2.06
N TYR A 357 -21.31 -1.63 2.19
CA TYR A 357 -22.13 -2.43 3.09
C TYR A 357 -21.96 -1.97 4.54
N TYR A 358 -20.71 -1.81 4.98
CA TYR A 358 -20.46 -1.41 6.36
C TYR A 358 -20.76 0.06 6.62
N SER A 359 -20.82 0.93 5.60
CA SER A 359 -21.25 2.32 5.75
C SER A 359 -22.77 2.50 5.83
N GLU A 360 -23.54 1.71 5.09
CA GLU A 360 -25.01 1.86 5.01
C GLU A 360 -25.78 1.08 6.11
N SER A 361 -25.15 0.07 6.73
CA SER A 361 -25.86 -0.91 7.58
C SER A 361 -26.02 -0.54 9.07
N TYR A 362 -25.74 0.70 9.49
CA TYR A 362 -25.82 1.08 10.92
C TYR A 362 -26.76 2.27 11.16
N PRO A 363 -28.06 2.04 11.41
CA PRO A 363 -28.91 3.02 12.07
C PRO A 363 -28.44 3.23 13.51
N GLN A 364 -28.41 4.49 13.98
CA GLN A 364 -28.26 4.88 15.39
C GLN A 364 -29.11 3.95 16.30
N GLY A 365 -28.52 2.99 17.03
CA GLY A 365 -29.35 2.14 17.90
C GLY A 365 -28.71 1.15 18.88
N CYS A 366 -27.57 0.52 18.61
CA CYS A 366 -27.00 -0.49 19.53
C CYS A 366 -25.52 -0.19 19.82
N SER A 367 -25.11 -0.05 21.09
CA SER A 367 -23.81 0.50 21.49
C SER A 367 -22.63 -0.44 21.30
N ASP A 368 -22.83 -1.75 21.36
CA ASP A 368 -21.72 -2.70 21.50
C ASP A 368 -21.20 -3.24 20.15
N THR A 369 -21.94 -2.98 19.05
CA THR A 369 -21.59 -3.37 17.67
C THR A 369 -21.05 -2.22 16.82
N LYS A 370 -20.94 -1.00 17.37
CA LYS A 370 -20.52 0.21 16.63
C LYS A 370 -19.07 0.17 16.17
N ASN A 371 -18.16 -0.34 17.01
CA ASN A 371 -16.73 -0.36 16.69
C ASN A 371 -16.38 -1.41 15.62
N GLY A 372 -17.02 -2.58 15.63
CA GLY A 372 -16.72 -3.65 14.67
C GLY A 372 -16.99 -3.25 13.21
N GLY A 373 -18.03 -2.44 12.96
CA GLY A 373 -18.32 -1.89 11.63
C GLY A 373 -17.24 -0.92 11.15
N ILE A 374 -16.80 -0.01 12.02
CA ILE A 374 -15.76 0.99 11.72
C ILE A 374 -14.41 0.31 11.44
N GLU A 375 -14.00 -0.64 12.27
CA GLU A 375 -12.73 -1.37 12.06
C GLU A 375 -12.75 -2.17 10.74
N THR A 376 -13.91 -2.73 10.39
CA THR A 376 -14.06 -3.42 9.10
C THR A 376 -14.03 -2.45 7.92
N GLN A 377 -14.61 -1.25 8.04
CA GLN A 377 -14.48 -0.19 7.03
C GLN A 377 -13.02 0.23 6.86
N LYS A 378 -12.29 0.47 7.96
CA LYS A 378 -10.85 0.79 7.94
C LYS A 378 -10.06 -0.31 7.23
N PHE A 379 -10.34 -1.57 7.52
CA PHE A 379 -9.72 -2.70 6.83
C PHE A 379 -9.92 -2.65 5.30
N PHE A 380 -11.16 -2.48 4.83
CA PHE A 380 -11.44 -2.43 3.39
C PHE A 380 -10.85 -1.19 2.72
N LEU A 381 -10.88 -0.04 3.38
CA LEU A 381 -10.27 1.20 2.89
C LEU A 381 -8.74 1.06 2.80
N ASN A 382 -8.12 0.41 3.79
CA ASN A 382 -6.69 0.13 3.76
C ASN A 382 -6.34 -0.84 2.61
N CYS A 383 -7.13 -1.90 2.43
CA CYS A 383 -7.01 -2.79 1.28
C CYS A 383 -7.12 -2.02 -0.06
N LEU A 384 -8.01 -1.03 -0.14
CA LEU A 384 -8.15 -0.18 -1.31
C LEU A 384 -6.92 0.73 -1.53
N CYS A 385 -6.33 1.29 -0.46
CA CYS A 385 -5.07 2.05 -0.54
C CYS A 385 -3.94 1.19 -1.11
N LEU A 386 -3.75 -0.02 -0.57
CA LEU A 386 -2.77 -0.97 -1.07
C LEU A 386 -3.05 -1.38 -2.53
N LEU A 387 -4.30 -1.68 -2.87
CA LEU A 387 -4.67 -2.11 -4.22
C LEU A 387 -4.40 -1.02 -5.26
N LEU A 388 -4.93 0.18 -5.03
CA LEU A 388 -4.79 1.31 -5.95
C LEU A 388 -3.34 1.80 -6.03
N GLY A 389 -2.61 1.77 -4.91
CA GLY A 389 -1.21 2.17 -4.85
C GLY A 389 -0.25 1.29 -5.65
N ARG A 390 -0.67 0.09 -6.07
CA ARG A 390 0.12 -0.80 -6.94
C ARG A 390 -0.03 -0.51 -8.44
N PHE A 391 -1.08 0.18 -8.84
CA PHE A 391 -1.28 0.50 -10.25
C PHE A 391 -0.36 1.64 -10.69
N GLU A 392 0.30 1.45 -11.82
CA GLU A 392 1.21 2.43 -12.42
C GLU A 392 0.82 2.74 -13.87
N GLY A 393 1.00 4.00 -14.28
CA GLY A 393 0.70 4.50 -15.62
C GLY A 393 -0.70 4.14 -16.11
N LYS A 394 -0.79 3.69 -17.37
CA LYS A 394 -2.03 3.36 -18.08
C LYS A 394 -2.96 2.37 -17.37
N LYS A 395 -2.42 1.50 -16.49
CA LYS A 395 -3.27 0.57 -15.72
C LYS A 395 -4.13 1.30 -14.71
N PHE A 396 -3.61 2.34 -14.07
CA PHE A 396 -4.39 3.14 -13.11
C PHE A 396 -5.51 3.91 -13.82
N GLU A 397 -5.21 4.52 -14.97
CA GLU A 397 -6.20 5.19 -15.83
C GLU A 397 -7.30 4.23 -16.25
N SER A 398 -6.96 3.06 -16.78
CA SER A 398 -7.96 2.07 -17.20
C SER A 398 -8.90 1.69 -16.05
N ILE A 399 -8.39 1.56 -14.83
CA ILE A 399 -9.21 1.28 -13.65
C ILE A 399 -10.09 2.48 -13.29
N LEU A 400 -9.58 3.70 -13.35
CA LEU A 400 -10.37 4.91 -13.08
C LEU A 400 -11.44 5.16 -14.15
N SER A 401 -11.17 4.91 -15.43
CA SER A 401 -12.18 5.04 -16.48
C SER A 401 -13.32 4.03 -16.32
N GLU A 402 -13.01 2.81 -15.88
CA GLU A 402 -14.00 1.73 -15.73
C GLU A 402 -14.77 1.81 -14.41
N TYR A 403 -14.09 2.13 -13.31
CA TYR A 403 -14.65 2.08 -11.95
C TYR A 403 -14.80 3.45 -11.28
N GLY A 404 -14.27 4.53 -11.86
CA GLY A 404 -14.23 5.86 -11.25
C GLY A 404 -15.60 6.38 -10.82
N MET A 405 -16.62 6.20 -11.66
CA MET A 405 -18.00 6.62 -11.36
C MET A 405 -18.65 5.83 -10.21
N LYS A 406 -18.15 4.62 -9.90
CA LYS A 406 -18.56 3.85 -8.71
C LYS A 406 -17.71 4.21 -7.49
N LEU A 407 -16.42 4.42 -7.70
CA LEU A 407 -15.43 4.67 -6.66
C LEU A 407 -15.63 6.05 -6.01
N VAL A 408 -15.80 7.10 -6.82
CA VAL A 408 -15.90 8.49 -6.32
C VAL A 408 -17.07 8.69 -5.36
N PRO A 409 -18.33 8.30 -5.68
CA PRO A 409 -19.44 8.49 -4.74
C PRO A 409 -19.25 7.74 -3.42
N ILE A 410 -18.68 6.52 -3.46
CA ILE A 410 -18.40 5.74 -2.25
C ILE A 410 -17.38 6.46 -1.37
N LEU A 411 -16.29 6.95 -1.96
CA LEU A 411 -15.26 7.69 -1.24
C LEU A 411 -15.76 9.03 -0.70
N LEU A 412 -16.53 9.79 -1.48
CA LEU A 412 -17.15 11.04 -1.04
C LEU A 412 -18.06 10.81 0.18
N HIS A 413 -18.80 9.71 0.20
CA HIS A 413 -19.62 9.34 1.36
C HIS A 413 -18.76 9.06 2.60
N GLN A 414 -17.61 8.40 2.44
CA GLN A 414 -16.71 8.10 3.55
C GLN A 414 -16.03 9.35 4.14
N LEU A 415 -15.87 10.45 3.39
CA LEU A 415 -15.34 11.72 3.93
C LEU A 415 -16.21 12.29 5.05
N ARG A 416 -17.51 11.98 5.07
CA ARG A 416 -18.46 12.38 6.12
C ARG A 416 -18.40 11.50 7.37
N SER A 417 -17.47 10.54 7.41
CA SER A 417 -17.25 9.72 8.60
C SER A 417 -16.69 10.57 9.74
N ASN A 418 -17.18 10.33 10.97
CA ASN A 418 -16.62 10.94 12.18
C ASN A 418 -15.25 10.32 12.57
N ASN A 419 -14.76 9.34 11.84
CA ASN A 419 -13.48 8.68 12.09
C ASN A 419 -12.36 9.30 11.24
N GLU A 420 -11.37 9.90 11.89
CA GLU A 420 -10.24 10.59 11.25
C GLU A 420 -9.37 9.65 10.40
N GLU A 421 -9.21 8.38 10.79
CA GLU A 421 -8.40 7.43 9.99
C GLU A 421 -9.10 7.07 8.67
N ILE A 422 -10.43 6.99 8.69
CA ILE A 422 -11.23 6.78 7.47
C ILE A 422 -11.11 8.00 6.56
N SER A 423 -11.31 9.22 7.08
CA SER A 423 -11.21 10.43 6.25
C SER A 423 -9.79 10.63 5.71
N GLU A 424 -8.75 10.39 6.50
CA GLU A 424 -7.36 10.41 6.05
C GLU A 424 -7.06 9.41 4.94
N GLY A 425 -7.55 8.16 5.07
CA GLY A 425 -7.37 7.14 4.05
C GLY A 425 -8.04 7.53 2.73
N VAL A 426 -9.23 8.12 2.79
CA VAL A 426 -9.94 8.63 1.62
C VAL A 426 -9.22 9.81 0.98
N VAL A 427 -8.75 10.78 1.79
CA VAL A 427 -7.94 11.90 1.30
C VAL A 427 -6.69 11.41 0.61
N ALA A 428 -5.99 10.40 1.15
CA ALA A 428 -4.82 9.81 0.51
C ALA A 428 -5.14 9.20 -0.86
N ILE A 429 -6.28 8.51 -1.00
CA ILE A 429 -6.74 7.97 -2.28
C ILE A 429 -7.02 9.11 -3.28
N PHE A 430 -7.76 10.15 -2.88
CA PHE A 430 -8.04 11.29 -3.77
C PHE A 430 -6.76 12.03 -4.19
N LYS A 431 -5.82 12.26 -3.27
CA LYS A 431 -4.50 12.85 -3.60
C LYS A 431 -3.77 12.03 -4.66
N ALA A 432 -3.80 10.70 -4.55
CA ALA A 432 -3.18 9.82 -5.53
C ALA A 432 -3.90 9.88 -6.89
N VAL A 433 -5.23 9.91 -6.88
CA VAL A 433 -6.04 10.08 -8.09
C VAL A 433 -5.69 11.39 -8.80
N PHE A 434 -5.70 12.52 -8.09
CA PHE A 434 -5.39 13.83 -8.66
C PHE A 434 -3.96 13.91 -9.19
N PHE A 435 -2.97 13.45 -8.42
CA PHE A 435 -1.58 13.46 -8.85
C PHE A 435 -1.36 12.69 -10.16
N LYS A 436 -1.99 11.51 -10.28
CA LYS A 436 -1.86 10.67 -11.49
C LYS A 436 -2.56 11.27 -12.71
N LEU A 437 -3.73 11.86 -12.52
CA LEU A 437 -4.46 12.56 -13.60
C LEU A 437 -3.68 13.79 -14.11
N GLN A 438 -3.05 14.56 -13.22
CA GLN A 438 -2.26 15.74 -13.58
C GLN A 438 -0.94 15.41 -14.31
N SER A 439 -0.29 14.30 -13.96
CA SER A 439 1.00 13.91 -14.55
C SER A 439 0.96 13.56 -16.05
N GLN A 440 -0.24 13.49 -16.64
CA GLN A 440 -0.45 12.99 -18.01
C GLN A 440 -1.44 13.88 -18.80
N SER A 441 -1.29 15.20 -18.71
CA SER A 441 -2.13 16.18 -19.42
C SER A 441 -2.20 15.87 -20.92
N GLY A 442 -3.38 15.49 -21.41
CA GLY A 442 -3.62 15.17 -22.82
C GLY A 442 -4.84 14.29 -23.12
N ASP A 443 -5.49 13.69 -22.11
CA ASP A 443 -6.66 12.81 -22.30
C ASP A 443 -7.96 13.46 -21.78
N SER A 444 -8.96 13.62 -22.65
CA SER A 444 -10.19 14.39 -22.38
C SER A 444 -11.02 13.81 -21.22
N PHE A 445 -10.94 12.51 -20.98
CA PHE A 445 -11.71 11.86 -19.90
C PHE A 445 -11.23 12.28 -18.50
N SER A 446 -9.90 12.41 -18.33
CA SER A 446 -9.28 12.76 -17.04
C SER A 446 -9.69 14.16 -16.58
N ASP A 447 -9.75 15.11 -17.52
CA ASP A 447 -10.18 16.48 -17.30
C ASP A 447 -11.68 16.54 -16.96
N THR A 448 -12.54 15.86 -17.72
CA THR A 448 -14.00 15.80 -17.47
C THR A 448 -14.33 15.21 -16.10
N MET A 449 -13.74 14.06 -15.73
CA MET A 449 -14.05 13.42 -14.44
C MET A 449 -13.62 14.29 -13.25
N CYS A 450 -12.43 14.90 -13.32
CA CYS A 450 -11.91 15.71 -12.22
C CYS A 450 -12.66 17.04 -12.10
N MET A 451 -12.81 17.77 -13.21
CA MET A 451 -13.38 19.12 -13.22
C MET A 451 -14.90 19.14 -13.12
N ASP A 452 -15.60 18.17 -13.70
CA ASP A 452 -17.07 18.21 -13.77
C ASP A 452 -17.75 17.42 -12.65
N VAL A 453 -17.04 16.49 -12.01
CA VAL A 453 -17.64 15.60 -10.98
C VAL A 453 -16.94 15.74 -9.64
N VAL A 454 -15.63 15.49 -9.57
CA VAL A 454 -14.94 15.36 -8.27
C VAL A 454 -14.78 16.73 -7.59
N ILE A 455 -14.21 17.72 -8.27
CA ILE A 455 -13.96 19.04 -7.68
C ILE A 455 -15.26 19.74 -7.23
N PRO A 456 -16.34 19.81 -8.03
CA PRO A 456 -17.61 20.38 -7.58
C PRO A 456 -18.18 19.67 -6.35
N SER A 457 -18.07 18.33 -6.30
CA SER A 457 -18.54 17.54 -5.14
C SER A 457 -17.74 17.82 -3.87
N LEU A 458 -16.42 17.98 -3.99
CA LEU A 458 -15.57 18.36 -2.87
C LEU A 458 -15.89 19.78 -2.38
N LEU A 459 -16.05 20.73 -3.29
CA LEU A 459 -16.43 22.10 -2.93
C LEU A 459 -17.76 22.14 -2.17
N HIS A 460 -18.75 21.33 -2.55
CA HIS A 460 -20.01 21.22 -1.79
C HIS A 460 -19.80 20.72 -0.35
N LEU A 461 -18.78 19.90 -0.07
CA LEU A 461 -18.47 19.48 1.30
C LEU A 461 -17.93 20.63 2.17
N LEU A 462 -17.50 21.75 1.57
CA LEU A 462 -17.15 22.97 2.30
C LEU A 462 -18.35 23.83 2.68
N ASP A 463 -19.57 23.45 2.31
CA ASP A 463 -20.77 24.22 2.68
C ASP A 463 -21.21 23.96 4.13
N GLU A 464 -20.68 22.90 4.75
CA GLU A 464 -20.84 22.58 6.17
C GLU A 464 -19.49 22.73 6.90
N ARG A 465 -19.50 22.98 8.22
CA ARG A 465 -18.26 23.10 9.03
C ARG A 465 -18.08 21.88 9.92
N ASP A 466 -17.85 20.74 9.29
CA ASP A 466 -17.72 19.43 9.93
C ASP A 466 -16.33 18.79 9.70
N GLY A 467 -16.17 17.52 10.11
CA GLY A 467 -14.93 16.78 9.87
C GLY A 467 -14.61 16.57 8.39
N ALA A 468 -15.64 16.48 7.54
CA ALA A 468 -15.47 16.35 6.10
C ALA A 468 -14.87 17.63 5.50
N ALA A 469 -15.38 18.80 5.89
CA ALA A 469 -14.87 20.08 5.45
C ALA A 469 -13.38 20.25 5.79
N LYS A 470 -12.98 19.90 7.03
CA LYS A 470 -11.56 19.94 7.44
C LYS A 470 -10.68 19.04 6.55
N ALA A 471 -11.11 17.80 6.30
CA ALA A 471 -10.37 16.86 5.45
C ALA A 471 -10.28 17.34 3.99
N VAL A 472 -11.38 17.91 3.48
CA VAL A 472 -11.48 18.44 2.12
C VAL A 472 -10.66 19.71 1.94
N SER A 473 -10.53 20.57 2.96
CA SER A 473 -9.67 21.76 2.89
C SER A 473 -8.22 21.38 2.61
N VAL A 474 -7.69 20.38 3.31
CA VAL A 474 -6.33 19.85 3.06
C VAL A 474 -6.21 19.24 1.66
N LEU A 475 -7.25 18.56 1.18
CA LEU A 475 -7.25 17.93 -0.14
C LEU A 475 -7.29 18.96 -1.28
N LEU A 476 -8.16 19.97 -1.19
CA LEU A 476 -8.28 21.02 -2.19
C LEU A 476 -7.06 21.94 -2.18
N ALA A 477 -6.49 22.24 -1.02
CA ALA A 477 -5.23 22.97 -0.92
C ALA A 477 -4.08 22.22 -1.61
N ASP A 478 -3.95 20.92 -1.36
CA ASP A 478 -2.95 20.06 -2.02
C ASP A 478 -3.15 20.05 -3.54
N TYR A 479 -4.41 19.96 -4.00
CA TYR A 479 -4.75 20.05 -5.43
C TYR A 479 -4.36 21.41 -6.04
N CYS A 480 -4.76 22.52 -5.42
CA CYS A 480 -4.45 23.87 -5.88
C CYS A 480 -2.94 24.16 -5.88
N SER A 481 -2.18 23.61 -4.94
CA SER A 481 -0.72 23.82 -4.85
C SER A 481 0.08 23.13 -5.97
N LYS A 482 -0.51 22.11 -6.61
CA LYS A 482 0.15 21.30 -7.65
C LYS A 482 -0.43 21.55 -9.04
N ASN A 483 -1.70 21.95 -9.12
CA ASN A 483 -2.37 22.19 -10.38
C ASN A 483 -2.11 23.62 -10.89
N ALA A 484 -1.62 23.74 -12.12
CA ALA A 484 -1.51 25.05 -12.77
C ALA A 484 -2.89 25.65 -13.16
N GLY A 485 -3.94 24.83 -13.18
CA GLY A 485 -5.31 25.29 -13.43
C GLY A 485 -5.91 25.99 -12.21
N ASN A 486 -6.15 27.30 -12.32
CA ASN A 486 -6.62 28.13 -11.21
C ASN A 486 -8.13 28.06 -10.94
N SER A 487 -8.92 27.30 -11.72
CA SER A 487 -10.39 27.26 -11.61
C SER A 487 -10.89 26.93 -10.20
N CYS A 488 -10.30 25.92 -9.55
CA CYS A 488 -10.69 25.52 -8.20
C CYS A 488 -10.37 26.62 -7.17
N LEU A 489 -9.20 27.26 -7.31
CA LEU A 489 -8.80 28.34 -6.40
C LEU A 489 -9.66 29.59 -6.62
N SER A 490 -10.00 29.92 -7.87
CA SER A 490 -10.91 31.02 -8.20
C SER A 490 -12.28 30.82 -7.56
N GLU A 491 -12.82 29.61 -7.58
CA GLU A 491 -14.09 29.27 -6.92
C GLU A 491 -13.98 29.40 -5.39
N ILE A 492 -12.87 28.99 -4.78
CA ILE A 492 -12.60 29.20 -3.34
C ILE A 492 -12.53 30.70 -3.00
N LEU A 493 -11.85 31.50 -3.82
CA LEU A 493 -11.76 32.95 -3.64
C LEU A 493 -13.12 33.64 -3.83
N GLN A 494 -13.95 33.16 -4.76
CA GLN A 494 -15.31 33.64 -4.94
C GLN A 494 -16.17 33.34 -3.71
N ARG A 495 -16.08 32.13 -3.15
CA ARG A 495 -16.77 31.75 -1.92
C ARG A 495 -16.29 32.56 -0.72
N LEU A 496 -15.01 32.90 -0.65
CA LEU A 496 -14.49 33.83 0.36
C LEU A 496 -15.09 35.23 0.21
N ALA A 497 -15.25 35.74 -1.02
CA ALA A 497 -15.73 37.09 -1.26
C ALA A 497 -17.24 37.27 -1.05
N SER A 498 -18.06 36.28 -1.43
CA SER A 498 -19.52 36.42 -1.46
C SER A 498 -20.31 35.27 -0.82
N GLY A 499 -19.63 34.30 -0.20
CA GLY A 499 -20.27 33.14 0.43
C GLY A 499 -20.91 33.44 1.78
N THR A 500 -21.62 32.44 2.30
CA THR A 500 -22.11 32.45 3.70
C THR A 500 -20.95 32.47 4.69
N THR A 501 -21.18 32.85 5.96
CA THR A 501 -20.14 32.85 6.99
C THR A 501 -19.39 31.52 7.08
N VAL A 502 -20.11 30.39 6.94
CA VAL A 502 -19.51 29.04 6.92
C VAL A 502 -18.60 28.84 5.71
N GLN A 503 -19.09 29.18 4.50
CA GLN A 503 -18.31 29.07 3.27
C GLN A 503 -17.06 29.96 3.30
N ARG A 504 -17.17 31.18 3.82
CA ARG A 504 -16.02 32.11 3.97
C ARG A 504 -14.97 31.53 4.91
N LEU A 505 -15.38 31.05 6.09
CA LEU A 505 -14.46 30.44 7.05
C LEU A 505 -13.78 29.17 6.49
N ASN A 506 -14.53 28.28 5.85
CA ASN A 506 -13.95 27.08 5.25
C ASN A 506 -13.02 27.43 4.07
N SER A 507 -13.33 28.50 3.31
CA SER A 507 -12.43 29.01 2.26
C SER A 507 -11.13 29.55 2.84
N LEU A 508 -11.18 30.26 3.98
CA LEU A 508 -9.99 30.65 4.73
C LEU A 508 -9.19 29.43 5.21
N ASP A 509 -9.85 28.35 5.63
CA ASP A 509 -9.17 27.13 6.02
C ASP A 509 -8.44 26.49 4.83
N VAL A 510 -9.01 26.50 3.61
CA VAL A 510 -8.29 26.05 2.41
C VAL A 510 -7.09 26.94 2.10
N ILE A 511 -7.26 28.26 2.13
CA ILE A 511 -6.18 29.22 1.84
C ILE A 511 -5.05 29.10 2.87
N SER A 512 -5.40 28.88 4.14
CA SER A 512 -4.44 28.60 5.20
C SER A 512 -3.55 27.40 4.86
N GLU A 513 -4.17 26.30 4.43
CA GLU A 513 -3.44 25.10 4.00
C GLU A 513 -2.57 25.36 2.76
N VAL A 514 -3.04 26.15 1.78
CA VAL A 514 -2.23 26.54 0.60
C VAL A 514 -0.99 27.34 1.00
N ILE A 515 -1.13 28.30 1.93
CA ILE A 515 -0.01 29.09 2.45
C ILE A 515 0.98 28.19 3.19
N LEU A 516 0.48 27.30 4.05
CA LEU A 516 1.31 26.34 4.79
C LEU A 516 2.12 25.43 3.86
N MET A 517 1.50 24.91 2.80
CA MET A 517 2.18 24.08 1.79
C MET A 517 3.20 24.84 0.94
N SER A 518 3.14 26.17 0.92
CA SER A 518 3.99 27.05 0.11
C SER A 518 5.09 27.76 0.93
N LYS A 519 5.24 27.41 2.21
CA LYS A 519 6.13 28.11 3.15
C LYS A 519 7.60 28.13 2.71
N ASP A 520 8.06 27.06 2.06
CA ASP A 520 9.46 26.94 1.60
C ASP A 520 9.69 27.59 0.23
N SER A 521 8.64 27.71 -0.59
CA SER A 521 8.70 28.33 -1.91
C SER A 521 7.30 28.73 -2.38
N PHE A 522 7.10 30.01 -2.71
CA PHE A 522 5.85 30.52 -3.31
C PHE A 522 5.79 30.14 -4.80
N PRO A 523 4.95 29.16 -5.21
CA PRO A 523 4.91 28.70 -6.59
C PRO A 523 4.33 29.78 -7.51
N SER A 524 4.96 30.03 -8.66
CA SER A 524 4.58 31.11 -9.57
C SER A 524 3.23 30.94 -10.27
N HIS A 525 2.70 29.71 -10.31
CA HIS A 525 1.39 29.43 -10.92
C HIS A 525 0.22 29.84 -10.00
N ILE A 526 0.46 29.95 -8.69
CA ILE A 526 -0.55 30.39 -7.73
C ILE A 526 -0.70 31.92 -7.84
N PRO A 527 -1.94 32.44 -7.95
CA PRO A 527 -2.20 33.88 -8.06
C PRO A 527 -2.12 34.57 -6.68
N TRP A 528 -0.91 34.62 -6.10
CA TRP A 528 -0.67 35.16 -4.75
C TRP A 528 -1.21 36.58 -4.54
N LYS A 529 -1.13 37.43 -5.56
CA LYS A 529 -1.69 38.78 -5.53
C LYS A 529 -3.22 38.76 -5.38
N GLU A 530 -3.92 37.89 -6.10
CA GLU A 530 -5.38 37.76 -5.99
C GLU A 530 -5.78 37.22 -4.61
N ILE A 531 -5.02 36.26 -4.07
CA ILE A 531 -5.22 35.75 -2.71
C ILE A 531 -5.06 36.89 -1.69
N ALA A 532 -3.95 37.64 -1.78
CA ALA A 532 -3.68 38.77 -0.88
C ALA A 532 -4.76 39.85 -0.98
N ASP A 533 -5.20 40.22 -2.19
CA ASP A 533 -6.24 41.21 -2.40
C ASP A 533 -7.60 40.77 -1.84
N CYS A 534 -7.95 39.49 -1.97
CA CYS A 534 -9.16 38.93 -1.35
C CYS A 534 -9.07 38.93 0.18
N LEU A 535 -7.94 38.50 0.76
CA LEU A 535 -7.72 38.52 2.21
C LEU A 535 -7.75 39.95 2.76
N LEU A 536 -7.14 40.92 2.09
CA LEU A 536 -7.16 42.31 2.52
C LEU A 536 -8.59 42.88 2.59
N LYS A 537 -9.48 42.48 1.67
CA LYS A 537 -10.92 42.84 1.75
C LYS A 537 -11.61 42.22 2.97
N CYS A 538 -11.20 41.02 3.41
CA CYS A 538 -11.74 40.37 4.60
C CYS A 538 -11.36 41.07 5.92
N LEU A 539 -10.44 42.04 5.92
CA LEU A 539 -10.19 42.89 7.10
C LEU A 539 -11.40 43.79 7.43
N ASP A 540 -12.27 44.05 6.45
CA ASP A 540 -13.55 44.76 6.62
C ASP A 540 -14.75 43.79 6.79
N ASP A 541 -14.52 42.49 7.01
CA ASP A 541 -15.63 41.56 7.21
C ASP A 541 -16.44 41.91 8.47
N GLU A 542 -17.74 41.62 8.44
CA GLU A 542 -18.60 41.82 9.61
C GLU A 542 -18.25 40.86 10.75
N GLU A 543 -17.83 39.65 10.39
CA GLU A 543 -17.52 38.59 11.32
C GLU A 543 -16.09 38.72 11.86
N THR A 544 -15.99 39.06 13.15
CA THR A 544 -14.69 39.28 13.82
C THR A 544 -13.75 38.07 13.77
N CYS A 545 -14.28 36.84 13.69
CA CYS A 545 -13.46 35.64 13.55
C CYS A 545 -12.75 35.59 12.18
N ILE A 546 -13.43 36.01 11.11
CA ILE A 546 -12.88 36.09 9.75
C ILE A 546 -11.78 37.15 9.71
N CYS A 547 -12.01 38.34 10.26
CA CYS A 547 -10.98 39.40 10.34
C CYS A 547 -9.72 38.93 11.06
N LYS A 548 -9.87 38.25 12.20
CA LYS A 548 -8.73 37.73 12.98
C LYS A 548 -7.95 36.67 12.24
N GLN A 549 -8.63 35.66 11.69
CA GLN A 549 -7.96 34.60 10.92
C GLN A 549 -7.25 35.18 9.69
N THR A 550 -7.89 36.11 8.99
CA THR A 550 -7.31 36.85 7.86
C THR A 550 -6.03 37.58 8.25
N SER A 551 -6.04 38.30 9.38
CA SER A 551 -4.86 39.01 9.90
C SER A 551 -3.69 38.05 10.14
N GLU A 552 -3.95 36.87 10.72
CA GLU A 552 -2.90 35.85 10.91
C GLU A 552 -2.35 35.30 9.58
N LEU A 553 -3.22 35.07 8.60
CA LEU A 553 -2.81 34.56 7.29
C LEU A 553 -1.95 35.56 6.51
N LEU A 554 -2.32 36.85 6.53
CA LEU A 554 -1.57 37.90 5.84
C LEU A 554 -0.12 38.05 6.34
N LYS A 555 0.16 37.72 7.61
CA LYS A 555 1.53 37.71 8.16
C LYS A 555 2.42 36.65 7.50
N SER A 556 1.81 35.55 7.05
CA SER A 556 2.51 34.37 6.52
C SER A 556 2.67 34.41 4.99
N ILE A 557 2.09 35.40 4.31
CA ILE A 557 2.28 35.65 2.88
C ILE A 557 3.52 36.53 2.67
N GLU A 558 4.19 36.37 1.53
CA GLU A 558 5.31 37.22 1.13
C GLU A 558 4.91 38.71 1.21
N PRO A 559 5.65 39.54 1.98
CA PRO A 559 5.27 40.94 2.25
C PRO A 559 5.09 41.80 0.99
N SER A 560 5.75 41.45 -0.12
CA SER A 560 5.66 42.15 -1.40
C SER A 560 4.24 42.17 -1.98
N PHE A 561 3.42 41.15 -1.71
CA PHE A 561 2.02 41.08 -2.15
C PHE A 561 1.05 41.79 -1.20
N VAL A 562 1.44 41.99 0.06
CA VAL A 562 0.53 42.44 1.14
C VAL A 562 0.75 43.91 1.51
N LEU A 563 2.00 44.30 1.73
CA LEU A 563 2.35 45.59 2.35
C LEU A 563 1.80 46.81 1.61
N PRO A 564 1.96 46.95 0.27
CA PRO A 564 1.53 48.18 -0.41
C PRO A 564 0.03 48.46 -0.22
N ASN A 565 -0.80 47.43 -0.34
CA ASN A 565 -2.24 47.55 -0.20
C ASN A 565 -2.67 47.65 1.27
N LEU A 566 -1.97 46.97 2.19
CA LEU A 566 -2.23 47.07 3.62
C LEU A 566 -1.97 48.50 4.17
N VAL A 567 -0.91 49.17 3.70
CA VAL A 567 -0.63 50.55 4.10
C VAL A 567 -1.73 51.51 3.64
N ASN A 568 -2.29 51.31 2.45
CA ASN A 568 -3.45 52.09 1.98
C ASN A 568 -4.66 51.93 2.91
N LEU A 569 -4.90 50.74 3.45
CA LEU A 569 -6.04 50.47 4.36
C LEU A 569 -5.92 51.14 5.73
N ILE A 570 -4.70 51.53 6.15
CA ILE A 570 -4.51 52.28 7.41
C ILE A 570 -5.07 53.71 7.29
N TYR A 571 -5.18 54.23 6.07
CA TYR A 571 -5.80 55.53 5.80
C TYR A 571 -7.26 55.39 5.36
N ALA A 572 -7.86 54.21 5.46
CA ALA A 572 -9.26 54.01 5.12
C ALA A 572 -10.18 54.83 6.04
N PRO A 573 -11.27 55.41 5.51
CA PRO A 573 -12.21 56.22 6.30
C PRO A 573 -13.01 55.41 7.33
N ASN A 574 -13.05 54.08 7.17
CA ASN A 574 -13.71 53.17 8.10
C ASN A 574 -12.79 52.85 9.28
N GLY A 575 -13.13 53.35 10.48
CA GLY A 575 -12.33 53.13 11.70
C GLY A 575 -12.14 51.66 12.11
N LYS A 576 -13.09 50.78 11.77
CA LYS A 576 -12.97 49.32 12.01
C LYS A 576 -11.86 48.73 11.13
N VAL A 577 -11.87 49.07 9.85
CA VAL A 577 -10.85 48.65 8.87
C VAL A 577 -9.49 49.21 9.24
N GLN A 578 -9.41 50.50 9.58
CA GLN A 578 -8.17 51.13 10.00
C GLN A 578 -7.56 50.42 11.21
N SER A 579 -8.37 50.12 12.24
CA SER A 579 -7.91 49.39 13.42
C SER A 579 -7.38 48.00 13.06
N SER A 580 -8.13 47.24 12.26
CA SER A 580 -7.77 45.89 11.81
C SER A 580 -6.51 45.88 10.93
N ALA A 581 -6.40 46.84 10.01
CA ALA A 581 -5.24 47.03 9.14
C ALA A 581 -3.99 47.42 9.94
N THR A 582 -4.14 48.30 10.94
CA THR A 582 -3.04 48.71 11.82
C THR A 582 -2.52 47.54 12.64
N GLU A 583 -3.41 46.76 13.26
CA GLU A 583 -3.03 45.56 14.00
C GLU A 583 -2.33 44.53 13.11
N THR A 584 -2.86 44.33 11.89
CA THR A 584 -2.27 43.43 10.90
C THR A 584 -0.89 43.92 10.45
N LEU A 585 -0.70 45.21 10.18
CA LEU A 585 0.61 45.77 9.81
C LEU A 585 1.64 45.55 10.91
N LEU A 586 1.27 45.85 12.16
CA LEU A 586 2.14 45.58 13.32
C LEU A 586 2.48 44.09 13.42
N GLY A 587 1.52 43.22 13.13
CA GLY A 587 1.72 41.77 13.05
C GLY A 587 2.75 41.37 11.98
N VAL A 588 2.62 41.90 10.76
CA VAL A 588 3.54 41.63 9.64
C VAL A 588 4.95 42.09 10.00
N LEU A 589 5.12 43.30 10.53
CA LEU A 589 6.42 43.85 10.92
C LEU A 589 7.08 43.04 12.05
N LYS A 590 6.29 42.55 13.02
CA LYS A 590 6.80 41.67 14.08
C LYS A 590 7.21 40.29 13.55
N HIS A 591 6.45 39.74 12.60
CA HIS A 591 6.73 38.43 12.02
C HIS A 591 8.02 38.45 11.19
N HIS A 592 8.21 39.52 10.40
CA HIS A 592 9.37 39.70 9.50
C HIS A 592 10.42 40.66 10.07
N LYS A 593 10.56 40.73 11.40
CA LYS A 593 11.42 41.71 12.10
C LYS A 593 12.91 41.67 11.70
N GLU A 594 13.37 40.55 11.15
CA GLU A 594 14.77 40.33 10.72
C GLU A 594 14.97 40.61 9.22
N ASP A 595 13.91 40.89 8.48
CA ASP A 595 13.95 41.18 7.05
C ASP A 595 13.97 42.69 6.79
N PHE A 596 15.15 43.23 6.48
CA PHE A 596 15.33 44.64 6.20
C PHE A 596 14.59 45.12 4.95
N ASP A 597 14.33 44.23 3.98
CA ASP A 597 13.62 44.58 2.75
C ASP A 597 12.15 44.94 3.03
N VAL A 598 11.56 44.35 4.07
CA VAL A 598 10.21 44.67 4.56
C VAL A 598 10.12 46.12 5.05
N ILE A 599 11.16 46.59 5.75
CA ILE A 599 11.23 47.99 6.21
C ILE A 599 11.34 48.94 5.00
N CYS A 600 12.20 48.61 4.03
CA CYS A 600 12.34 49.38 2.80
C CYS A 600 11.03 49.44 2.01
N MET A 601 10.29 48.33 1.91
CA MET A 601 8.98 48.27 1.27
C MET A 601 7.93 49.13 1.99
N LEU A 602 7.93 49.13 3.32
CA LEU A 602 7.03 49.99 4.10
C LEU A 602 7.30 51.48 3.80
N LEU A 603 8.57 51.90 3.86
CA LEU A 603 8.96 53.29 3.57
C LEU A 603 8.59 53.69 2.13
N THR A 604 8.81 52.80 1.18
CA THR A 604 8.45 53.02 -0.23
C THR A 604 6.93 53.18 -0.38
N SER A 605 6.15 52.30 0.27
CA SER A 605 4.68 52.35 0.23
C SER A 605 4.14 53.66 0.83
N LEU A 606 4.71 54.10 1.96
CA LEU A 606 4.36 55.39 2.58
C LEU A 606 4.71 56.58 1.69
N SER A 607 5.88 56.56 1.03
CA SER A 607 6.29 57.63 0.12
C SER A 607 5.38 57.74 -1.11
N ASN A 608 4.88 56.61 -1.62
CA ASN A 608 3.95 56.57 -2.75
C ASN A 608 2.58 57.18 -2.39
N ILE A 609 2.10 56.97 -1.16
CA ILE A 609 0.85 57.57 -0.67
C ILE A 609 0.99 59.09 -0.59
N GLN A 610 2.10 59.58 -0.02
CA GLN A 610 2.37 61.02 0.05
C GLN A 610 2.45 61.66 -1.35
N ALA A 611 3.05 60.96 -2.32
CA ALA A 611 3.09 61.42 -3.70
C ALA A 611 1.69 61.51 -4.34
N LEU A 612 0.80 60.55 -4.07
CA LEU A 612 -0.59 60.57 -4.54
C LEU A 612 -1.38 61.75 -3.92
N ASP A 613 -1.25 61.96 -2.60
CA ASP A 613 -1.90 63.07 -1.91
C ASP A 613 -1.43 64.42 -2.46
N THR A 614 -0.14 64.58 -2.79
CA THR A 614 0.35 65.81 -3.42
C THR A 614 -0.12 66.04 -4.86
N ALA A 615 -0.55 65.00 -5.57
CA ALA A 615 -1.10 65.10 -6.92
C ALA A 615 -2.60 65.40 -6.93
N GLU A 616 -3.36 64.93 -5.94
CA GLU A 616 -4.80 65.21 -5.78
C GLU A 616 -5.08 66.48 -4.95
N SER A 617 -4.20 66.85 -4.02
CA SER A 617 -4.28 68.09 -3.24
C SER A 617 -3.53 69.25 -3.92
N ASN A 618 -4.19 69.85 -4.92
CA ASN A 618 -4.14 71.30 -5.07
C ASN A 618 -5.25 71.94 -4.19
N GLY A 619 -5.17 71.73 -2.87
CA GLY A 619 -6.05 72.42 -1.92
C GLY A 619 -6.14 71.78 -0.52
N HIS A 620 -5.28 72.24 0.39
CA HIS A 620 -5.40 72.23 1.87
C HIS A 620 -4.98 71.00 2.72
N SER A 621 -3.72 71.08 3.18
CA SER A 621 -3.15 70.96 4.54
C SER A 621 -3.53 69.84 5.54
N THR A 622 -2.46 69.10 5.90
CA THR A 622 -2.01 68.64 7.25
C THR A 622 -2.92 67.78 8.13
N GLU A 623 -2.56 66.51 8.27
CA GLU A 623 -2.32 65.79 9.54
C GLU A 623 -1.89 64.34 9.24
N GLY A 624 -0.59 64.03 9.34
CA GLY A 624 -0.07 62.72 8.94
C GLY A 624 1.30 62.37 9.52
N ILE A 625 1.54 62.71 10.79
CA ILE A 625 2.78 62.35 11.49
C ILE A 625 2.41 61.85 12.89
N TRP A 626 1.99 60.59 13.01
CA TRP A 626 1.87 59.90 14.30
C TRP A 626 2.33 58.44 14.31
N LEU A 627 2.71 57.85 13.17
CA LEU A 627 3.11 56.43 13.11
C LEU A 627 4.61 56.16 13.34
N LEU A 628 5.46 57.18 13.49
CA LEU A 628 6.91 57.00 13.64
C LEU A 628 7.42 56.96 15.10
N ILE A 629 6.56 57.08 16.12
CA ILE A 629 7.01 57.21 17.53
C ILE A 629 6.70 55.98 18.42
N SER A 630 6.07 54.93 17.89
CA SER A 630 5.69 53.76 18.71
C SER A 630 6.20 52.44 18.15
N LEU A 631 7.51 52.30 18.01
CA LEU A 631 8.20 51.01 17.90
C LEU A 631 9.25 50.94 19.03
N PRO A 632 9.07 50.08 20.06
CA PRO A 632 10.16 49.66 20.91
C PRO A 632 11.11 48.68 20.20
#